data_AF-A0A6M0C5V2-F1
#
_entry.id   AF-A0A6M0C5V2-F1
#
_cell.length_a   1.000
_cell.length_b   1.000
_cell.length_c   1.000
_cell.angle_alpha   90.00
_cell.angle_beta   90.00
_cell.angle_gamma   90.00
#
_symmetry.space_group_name_H-M   'P 1'
#
loop_
_entity.id
_entity.type
_entity.pdbx_description
1 polymer ?
#
loop_
_entity_poly.entity_id
_entity_poly.type
_entity_poly.pdbx_seq_one_letter_code
_entity_poly.pdbx_strand_id
1 'polypeptide(L)'
;QDFRRQIHDYQREHGVSGIVWKTRQFGGQTVRVPEIHGQLIPIEADKQMMIDAKPSILEFWRQGTGGMLLWLTGESRQQTEPTQVGMSDVERLATDAEWVELDVGQTELYLSLCWGTPKECHYQWAWPDSWCERIIAAENTPTLTKV
;
A
#
# COMPACT_ATOMS: atom_id res chain seq x y z
N GLN A 1 22.52 11.94 -17.05
CA GLN A 1 21.70 10.88 -16.40
C GLN A 1 22.35 10.28 -15.15
N ASP A 2 23.48 10.80 -14.64
CA ASP A 2 24.22 10.19 -13.52
C ASP A 2 23.74 10.54 -12.10
N PHE A 3 23.05 11.68 -11.94
CA PHE A 3 22.78 12.21 -10.59
C PHE A 3 21.86 11.33 -9.75
N ARG A 4 20.79 10.76 -10.34
CA ARG A 4 19.89 9.82 -9.61
C ARG A 4 20.60 8.54 -9.21
N ARG A 5 21.49 8.03 -10.06
CA ARG A 5 22.26 6.83 -9.76
C ARG A 5 23.20 7.08 -8.58
N GLN A 6 23.89 8.22 -8.58
CA GLN A 6 24.74 8.63 -7.46
C GLN A 6 23.96 8.76 -6.14
N ILE A 7 22.74 9.32 -6.16
CA ILE A 7 21.88 9.38 -4.97
C ILE A 7 21.55 7.97 -4.48
N HIS A 8 21.12 7.07 -5.37
CA HIS A 8 20.75 5.70 -4.99
C HIS A 8 21.95 4.89 -4.48
N ASP A 9 23.13 5.06 -5.07
CA ASP A 9 24.35 4.39 -4.64
C ASP A 9 24.75 4.89 -3.24
N TYR A 10 24.69 6.20 -3.03
CA TYR A 10 24.88 6.81 -1.70
C TYR A 10 23.86 6.29 -0.67
N GLN A 11 22.58 6.15 -1.04
CA GLN A 11 21.57 5.61 -0.13
C GLN A 11 21.93 4.21 0.36
N ARG A 12 22.40 3.34 -0.55
CA ARG A 12 22.79 1.97 -0.18
C ARG A 12 24.06 1.96 0.65
N GLU A 13 25.06 2.75 0.28
CA GLU A 13 26.34 2.83 0.99
C GLU A 13 26.18 3.34 2.43
N HIS A 14 25.31 4.32 2.64
CA HIS A 14 25.14 4.99 3.93
C HIS A 14 23.86 4.57 4.68
N GLY A 15 23.08 3.62 4.15
CA GLY A 15 21.84 3.16 4.78
C GLY A 15 20.77 4.26 4.89
N VAL A 16 20.73 5.19 3.94
CA VAL A 16 19.72 6.26 3.93
C VAL A 16 18.39 5.69 3.47
N SER A 17 17.45 5.62 4.41
CA SER A 17 16.08 5.14 4.17
C SER A 17 15.40 5.91 3.04
N GLY A 18 14.74 5.17 2.16
CA GLY A 18 13.81 5.71 1.16
C GLY A 18 12.40 5.95 1.70
N ILE A 19 12.15 5.64 2.98
CA ILE A 19 10.83 5.75 3.62
C ILE A 19 10.68 7.12 4.27
N VAL A 20 9.53 7.73 4.04
CA VAL A 20 9.04 8.88 4.79
C VAL A 20 7.79 8.48 5.57
N TRP A 21 7.70 8.92 6.82
CA TRP A 21 6.54 8.67 7.65
C TRP A 21 5.52 9.80 7.51
N LYS A 22 4.32 9.46 7.06
CA LYS A 22 3.22 10.43 6.97
C LYS A 22 2.12 10.09 7.96
N THR A 23 1.48 11.13 8.50
CA THR A 23 0.28 10.97 9.32
C THR A 23 -0.94 11.02 8.42
N ARG A 24 -1.80 10.00 8.52
CA ARG A 24 -3.10 9.93 7.86
C ARG A 24 -4.21 10.07 8.89
N GLN A 25 -5.32 10.67 8.50
CA GLN A 25 -6.47 10.86 9.37
C GLN A 25 -7.75 10.49 8.63
N PHE A 26 -8.62 9.71 9.27
CA PHE A 26 -9.91 9.31 8.73
C PHE A 26 -10.86 9.02 9.89
N GLY A 27 -12.13 9.40 9.78
CA GLY A 27 -13.13 9.11 10.83
C GLY A 27 -12.77 9.60 12.23
N GLY A 28 -11.99 10.67 12.36
CA GLY A 28 -11.51 11.19 13.65
C GLY A 28 -10.34 10.42 14.26
N GLN A 29 -9.80 9.41 13.56
CA GLN A 29 -8.66 8.60 13.97
C GLN A 29 -7.41 9.02 13.21
N THR A 30 -6.23 8.67 13.74
CA THR A 30 -4.94 8.99 13.10
C THR A 30 -3.99 7.80 13.11
N VAL A 31 -3.24 7.62 12.04
CA VAL A 31 -2.18 6.59 11.95
C VAL A 31 -0.95 7.16 11.26
N ARG A 32 0.25 6.66 11.63
CA ARG A 32 1.49 6.96 10.91
C ARG A 32 1.79 5.82 9.95
N VAL A 33 1.99 6.14 8.69
CA VAL A 33 2.22 5.16 7.63
C VAL A 33 3.57 5.41 6.96
N PRO A 34 4.36 4.35 6.69
CA PRO A 34 5.56 4.46 5.87
C PRO A 34 5.16 4.60 4.39
N GLU A 35 5.78 5.53 3.69
CA GLU A 35 5.60 5.73 2.25
C GLU A 35 6.97 5.85 1.59
N ILE A 36 7.14 5.23 0.42
CA ILE A 36 8.37 5.37 -0.36
C ILE A 36 8.41 6.77 -0.97
N HIS A 37 9.48 7.52 -0.68
CA HIS A 37 9.65 8.84 -1.25
C HIS A 37 9.94 8.74 -2.75
N GLY A 38 9.20 9.48 -3.58
CA GLY A 38 9.26 9.36 -5.06
C GLY A 38 10.60 9.72 -5.73
N GLN A 39 11.60 10.18 -4.96
CA GLN A 39 12.96 10.44 -5.45
C GLN A 39 14.03 9.52 -4.85
N LEU A 40 13.63 8.63 -3.95
CA LEU A 40 14.51 7.69 -3.24
C LEU A 40 14.13 6.26 -3.62
N ILE A 41 15.05 5.33 -3.39
CA ILE A 41 14.75 3.90 -3.47
C ILE A 41 14.59 3.33 -2.06
N PRO A 42 13.66 2.36 -1.87
CA PRO A 42 13.65 1.56 -0.67
C PRO A 42 14.91 0.70 -0.62
N ILE A 43 15.53 0.61 0.55
CA ILE A 43 16.62 -0.32 0.87
C ILE A 43 16.06 -1.50 1.68
N GLU A 44 16.82 -2.58 1.88
CA GLU A 44 16.34 -3.77 2.61
C GLU A 44 15.77 -3.46 4.00
N ALA A 45 16.42 -2.54 4.73
CA ALA A 45 15.93 -2.09 6.04
C ALA A 45 14.54 -1.43 5.98
N ASP A 46 14.20 -0.79 4.86
CA ASP A 46 12.92 -0.11 4.67
C ASP A 46 11.77 -1.11 4.56
N LYS A 47 11.99 -2.24 3.86
CA LYS A 47 10.98 -3.30 3.76
C LYS A 47 10.57 -3.80 5.15
N GLN A 48 11.55 -4.00 6.05
CA GLN A 48 11.27 -4.41 7.41
C GLN A 48 10.43 -3.35 8.17
N MET A 49 10.72 -2.05 7.99
CA MET A 49 9.90 -1.00 8.59
C MET A 49 8.44 -1.02 8.09
N MET A 50 8.21 -1.34 6.82
CA MET A 50 6.87 -1.47 6.26
C MET A 50 6.14 -2.70 6.83
N ILE A 51 6.84 -3.83 6.98
CA ILE A 51 6.32 -5.04 7.63
C ILE A 51 5.95 -4.74 9.09
N ASP A 52 6.81 -4.06 9.84
CA ASP A 52 6.59 -3.75 11.25
C ASP A 52 5.41 -2.77 11.46
N ALA A 53 5.15 -1.89 10.49
CA ALA A 53 4.04 -0.93 10.54
C ALA A 53 2.68 -1.60 10.25
N LYS A 54 2.65 -2.71 9.51
CA LYS A 54 1.44 -3.38 9.01
C LYS A 54 0.36 -3.59 10.07
N PRO A 55 0.64 -4.11 11.29
CA PRO A 55 -0.42 -4.33 12.29
C PRO A 55 -1.15 -3.05 12.68
N SER A 56 -0.43 -1.94 12.83
CA SER A 56 -1.03 -0.65 13.19
C SER A 56 -1.90 -0.07 12.09
N ILE A 57 -1.51 -0.28 10.82
CA ILE A 57 -2.25 0.18 9.64
C ILE A 57 -3.53 -0.64 9.46
N LEU A 58 -3.45 -1.95 9.62
CA LEU A 58 -4.62 -2.84 9.55
C LEU A 58 -5.63 -2.55 10.66
N GLU A 59 -5.17 -2.21 11.86
CA GLU A 59 -6.07 -1.81 12.94
C GLU A 59 -6.79 -0.50 12.63
N PHE A 60 -6.06 0.51 12.15
CA PHE A 60 -6.66 1.77 11.69
C PHE A 60 -7.68 1.53 10.57
N TRP A 61 -7.35 0.67 9.61
CA TRP A 61 -8.25 0.29 8.51
C TRP A 61 -9.54 -0.35 9.03
N ARG A 62 -9.45 -1.36 9.90
CA ARG A 62 -10.64 -2.02 10.48
C ARG A 62 -11.57 -1.04 11.19
N GLN A 63 -10.99 -0.15 11.98
CA GLN A 63 -11.76 0.84 12.74
C GLN A 63 -12.40 1.90 11.80
N GLY A 64 -11.67 2.34 10.78
CA GLY A 64 -12.14 3.34 9.81
C GLY A 64 -13.17 2.83 8.81
N THR A 65 -13.26 1.52 8.59
CA THR A 65 -14.13 0.93 7.54
C THR A 65 -15.43 0.32 8.05
N GLY A 66 -15.75 0.51 9.33
CA GLY A 66 -17.00 0.03 9.93
C GLY A 66 -18.23 0.57 9.19
N GLY A 67 -18.98 -0.31 8.53
CA GLY A 67 -20.20 0.04 7.78
C GLY A 67 -19.98 0.44 6.31
N MET A 68 -18.75 0.39 5.80
CA MET A 68 -18.44 0.65 4.38
C MET A 68 -18.53 -0.63 3.54
N LEU A 69 -18.70 -0.46 2.23
CA LEU A 69 -18.57 -1.54 1.25
C LEU A 69 -17.10 -1.68 0.85
N LEU A 70 -16.61 -2.91 0.77
CA LEU A 70 -15.23 -3.21 0.44
C LEU A 70 -15.15 -3.76 -0.98
N TRP A 71 -14.23 -3.21 -1.77
CA TRP A 71 -14.07 -3.52 -3.19
C TRP A 71 -12.63 -3.90 -3.47
N LEU A 72 -12.40 -5.15 -3.87
CA LEU A 72 -11.10 -5.62 -4.35
C LEU A 72 -10.91 -5.21 -5.80
N THR A 73 -9.72 -4.69 -6.09
CA THR A 73 -9.28 -4.27 -7.42
C THR A 73 -7.89 -4.83 -7.68
N GLY A 74 -7.66 -5.29 -8.91
CA GLY A 74 -6.34 -5.78 -9.32
C GLY A 74 -5.98 -7.17 -8.82
N GLU A 75 -6.97 -8.03 -8.52
CA GLU A 75 -6.79 -9.46 -8.22
C GLU A 75 -6.10 -10.21 -9.37
N SER A 76 -6.24 -9.69 -10.60
CA SER A 76 -5.46 -10.15 -11.74
C SER A 76 -5.30 -9.06 -12.79
N ARG A 77 -4.32 -9.23 -13.71
CA ARG A 77 -4.11 -8.35 -14.87
C ARG A 77 -5.36 -8.19 -15.77
N GLN A 78 -6.32 -9.10 -15.66
CA GLN A 78 -7.51 -9.15 -16.52
C GLN A 78 -8.76 -8.56 -15.84
N GLN A 79 -8.70 -8.33 -14.52
CA GLN A 79 -9.85 -7.82 -13.78
C GLN A 79 -9.96 -6.30 -13.99
N THR A 80 -10.92 -5.91 -14.85
CA THR A 80 -11.20 -4.50 -15.16
C THR A 80 -12.25 -3.89 -14.24
N GLU A 81 -13.02 -4.70 -13.53
CA GLU A 81 -14.11 -4.25 -12.66
C GLU A 81 -13.84 -4.59 -11.18
N PRO A 82 -14.15 -3.67 -10.24
CA PRO A 82 -14.02 -3.95 -8.82
C PRO A 82 -14.97 -5.08 -8.39
N THR A 83 -14.47 -6.03 -7.61
CA THR A 83 -15.28 -7.10 -7.03
C THR A 83 -15.58 -6.77 -5.58
N GLN A 84 -16.85 -6.81 -5.17
CA GLN A 84 -17.21 -6.62 -3.78
C GLN A 84 -16.74 -7.81 -2.93
N VAL A 85 -16.07 -7.54 -1.81
CA VAL A 85 -15.52 -8.55 -0.90
C VAL A 85 -15.97 -8.32 0.54
N GLY A 86 -15.89 -9.36 1.37
CA GLY A 86 -16.16 -9.27 2.80
C GLY A 86 -14.90 -8.95 3.60
N MET A 87 -15.08 -8.52 4.86
CA MET A 87 -13.94 -8.30 5.78
C MET A 87 -13.11 -9.58 5.99
N SER A 88 -13.73 -10.76 5.94
CA SER A 88 -13.01 -12.05 6.03
C SER A 88 -12.05 -12.27 4.86
N ASP A 89 -12.40 -11.80 3.65
CA ASP A 89 -11.52 -11.89 2.49
C ASP A 89 -10.33 -10.94 2.66
N VAL A 90 -10.60 -9.72 3.14
CA VAL A 90 -9.57 -8.72 3.44
C VAL A 90 -8.56 -9.26 4.45
N GLU A 91 -9.01 -9.87 5.55
CA GLU A 91 -8.11 -10.41 6.58
C GLU A 91 -7.28 -11.61 6.07
N ARG A 92 -7.87 -12.44 5.19
CA ARG A 92 -7.13 -13.51 4.53
C ARG A 92 -6.03 -12.95 3.63
N LEU A 93 -6.36 -12.02 2.74
CA LEU A 93 -5.38 -11.39 1.84
C LEU A 93 -4.32 -10.60 2.62
N ALA A 94 -4.73 -9.93 3.71
CA ALA A 94 -3.82 -9.23 4.59
C ALA A 94 -2.86 -10.18 5.31
N THR A 95 -3.25 -11.43 5.57
CA THR A 95 -2.34 -12.44 6.14
C THR A 95 -1.24 -12.81 5.14
N ASP A 96 -1.60 -12.95 3.86
CA ASP A 96 -0.68 -13.33 2.77
C ASP A 96 0.25 -12.17 2.35
N ALA A 97 -0.20 -10.92 2.50
CA ALA A 97 0.60 -9.74 2.19
C ALA A 97 1.82 -9.61 3.12
N GLU A 98 2.97 -9.20 2.60
CA GLU A 98 4.16 -8.94 3.42
C GLU A 98 4.02 -7.59 4.15
N TRP A 99 3.59 -6.54 3.44
CA TRP A 99 3.33 -5.22 4.00
C TRP A 99 2.05 -4.63 3.44
N VAL A 100 1.67 -3.46 3.96
CA VAL A 100 0.52 -2.71 3.46
C VAL A 100 0.85 -1.24 3.26
N GLU A 101 0.23 -0.64 2.25
CA GLU A 101 0.21 0.80 2.02
C GLU A 101 -1.21 1.32 2.24
N LEU A 102 -1.34 2.52 2.81
CA LEU A 102 -2.62 3.14 3.11
C LEU A 102 -2.68 4.54 2.50
N ASP A 103 -3.75 4.79 1.77
CA ASP A 103 -4.12 6.14 1.35
C ASP A 103 -5.54 6.49 1.77
N VAL A 104 -5.79 7.79 1.91
CA VAL A 104 -7.03 8.31 2.46
C VAL A 104 -7.62 9.36 1.52
N GLY A 105 -8.80 9.05 0.98
CA GLY A 105 -9.65 10.01 0.28
C GLY A 105 -10.55 10.79 1.24
N GLN A 106 -11.47 11.60 0.71
CA GLN A 106 -12.41 12.36 1.54
C GLN A 106 -13.41 11.45 2.26
N THR A 107 -13.90 10.43 1.56
CA THR A 107 -14.91 9.48 2.04
C THR A 107 -14.50 8.03 1.81
N GLU A 108 -13.29 7.81 1.32
CA GLU A 108 -12.79 6.51 0.90
C GLU A 108 -11.46 6.21 1.59
N LEU A 109 -11.25 4.95 1.91
CA LEU A 109 -9.95 4.44 2.34
C LEU A 109 -9.43 3.47 1.27
N TYR A 110 -8.13 3.54 0.98
CA TYR A 110 -7.45 2.63 0.07
C TYR A 110 -6.38 1.83 0.82
N LEU A 111 -6.49 0.51 0.80
CA LEU A 111 -5.51 -0.41 1.37
C LEU A 111 -4.87 -1.20 0.23
N SER A 112 -3.57 -1.05 0.07
CA SER A 112 -2.79 -1.87 -0.86
C SER A 112 -2.05 -2.95 -0.07
N LEU A 113 -2.35 -4.20 -0.41
CA LEU A 113 -1.79 -5.42 0.16
C LEU A 113 -0.66 -5.90 -0.75
N CYS A 114 0.58 -5.80 -0.28
CA CYS A 114 1.75 -5.89 -1.15
C CYS A 114 2.73 -6.99 -0.73
N TRP A 115 3.46 -7.52 -1.72
CA TRP A 115 4.53 -8.50 -1.52
C TRP A 115 5.66 -8.31 -2.54
N GLY A 116 6.82 -8.92 -2.25
CA GLY A 116 7.99 -8.90 -3.11
C GLY A 116 8.92 -7.72 -2.82
N THR A 117 9.21 -6.92 -3.84
CA THR A 117 10.15 -5.78 -3.76
C THR A 117 9.37 -4.47 -3.74
N PRO A 118 9.46 -3.64 -2.67
CA PRO A 118 8.71 -2.38 -2.58
C PRO A 118 9.01 -1.39 -3.72
N LYS A 119 10.19 -1.47 -4.33
CA LYS A 119 10.57 -0.66 -5.49
C LYS A 119 9.77 -1.04 -6.76
N GLU A 120 9.32 -2.28 -6.86
CA GLU A 120 8.87 -2.88 -8.11
C GLU A 120 7.40 -3.30 -8.09
N CYS A 121 6.78 -3.41 -6.92
CA CYS A 121 5.40 -3.90 -6.73
C CYS A 121 4.33 -3.11 -7.48
N HIS A 122 4.64 -1.87 -7.86
CA HIS A 122 3.76 -1.00 -8.65
C HIS A 122 3.92 -1.17 -10.16
N TYR A 123 4.88 -1.97 -10.62
CA TYR A 123 5.10 -2.23 -12.04
C TYR A 123 4.51 -3.56 -12.50
N GLN A 124 3.79 -3.53 -13.61
CA GLN A 124 3.14 -4.71 -14.18
C GLN A 124 4.10 -5.86 -14.50
N TRP A 125 5.36 -5.56 -14.85
CA TRP A 125 6.34 -6.58 -15.22
C TRP A 125 6.82 -7.42 -14.04
N ALA A 126 6.67 -6.92 -12.81
CA ALA A 126 7.15 -7.58 -11.61
C ALA A 126 6.18 -8.67 -11.09
N TRP A 127 4.95 -8.71 -11.60
CA TRP A 127 4.01 -9.78 -11.30
C TRP A 127 4.46 -11.13 -11.93
N PRO A 128 4.40 -12.25 -11.18
CA PRO A 128 3.76 -12.41 -9.87
C PRO A 128 4.70 -12.19 -8.66
N ASP A 129 6.00 -12.01 -8.88
CA ASP A 129 7.02 -12.00 -7.82
C ASP A 129 6.95 -10.75 -6.92
N SER A 130 6.42 -9.63 -7.43
CA SER A 130 6.19 -8.39 -6.69
C SER A 130 4.96 -7.67 -7.20
N TRP A 131 3.98 -7.41 -6.32
CA TRP A 131 2.70 -6.82 -6.68
C TRP A 131 1.99 -6.21 -5.47
N CYS A 132 0.96 -5.40 -5.73
CA CYS A 132 0.01 -4.92 -4.73
C CYS A 132 -1.43 -5.14 -5.22
N GLU A 133 -2.23 -5.84 -4.42
CA GLU A 133 -3.68 -5.88 -4.58
C GLU A 133 -4.30 -4.71 -3.82
N ARG A 134 -5.34 -4.06 -4.37
CA ARG A 134 -5.91 -2.87 -3.76
C ARG A 134 -7.36 -3.10 -3.34
N ILE A 135 -7.64 -2.78 -2.09
CA ILE A 135 -8.98 -2.78 -1.51
C ILE A 135 -9.41 -1.33 -1.31
N ILE A 136 -10.60 -1.02 -1.78
CA ILE A 136 -11.24 0.29 -1.63
C ILE A 136 -12.41 0.12 -0.67
N ALA A 137 -12.40 0.87 0.43
CA ALA A 137 -13.56 1.01 1.29
C ALA A 137 -14.29 2.30 0.93
N ALA A 138 -15.56 2.19 0.53
CA ALA A 138 -16.39 3.29 0.07
C ALA A 138 -17.86 3.06 0.48
N GLU A 139 -18.65 4.12 0.57
CA GLU A 139 -20.10 4.01 0.85
C GLU A 139 -20.87 3.40 -0.33
N ASN A 140 -20.38 3.59 -1.55
CA ASN A 140 -20.96 3.10 -2.80
C ASN A 140 -19.88 2.46 -3.67
N THR A 141 -20.27 1.87 -4.81
CA THR A 141 -19.30 1.34 -5.77
C THR A 141 -18.33 2.44 -6.23
N PRO A 142 -17.00 2.25 -6.07
CA PRO A 142 -16.04 3.28 -6.41
C PRO A 142 -15.97 3.47 -7.92
N THR A 143 -15.86 4.73 -8.36
CA THR A 143 -15.55 5.01 -9.76
C THR A 143 -14.04 4.84 -9.92
N LEU A 144 -13.60 3.83 -10.68
CA LEU A 144 -12.19 3.63 -10.97
C LEU A 144 -11.64 4.83 -11.75
N THR A 145 -11.07 5.79 -11.03
CA THR A 145 -10.34 6.90 -11.66
C THR A 145 -8.97 6.34 -12.02
N LYS A 146 -8.70 6.20 -13.33
CA LYS A 146 -7.34 5.92 -13.82
C LYS A 146 -6.46 7.11 -13.43
N VAL A 147 -5.56 6.91 -12.48
CA VAL A 147 -4.45 7.82 -12.19
C VAL A 147 -3.22 7.34 -12.96
#